data_AF-A0A5J5IPD5-F1
#
_entry.id   AF-A0A5J5IPD5-F1
#
_cell.length_a   1.000
_cell.length_b   1.000
_cell.length_c   1.000
_cell.angle_alpha   90.00
_cell.angle_beta   90.00
_cell.angle_gamma   90.00
#
_symmetry.space_group_name_H-M   'P 1'
#
loop_
_entity.id
_entity.type
_entity.pdbx_description
1 polymer ?
#
loop_
_entity_poly.entity_id
_entity_poly.type
_entity_poly.pdbx_seq_one_letter_code
_entity_poly.pdbx_strand_id
1 'polypeptide(L)'
;MKRLLLILILQNFASAIFGQSFTVDDLVKVASLPIKNIDHFMNKNGYELISSKSEHEILEANYSIRIKKNKAYNGPKRIMNIQLSDELKYFNLTTSSLTEFLNGRRFLIKSGFFYDTEKDVSKDTSILFQKGNISIQSTQTADSGTLRYQFRLIERKIPTTVKYAEDLLQFDSNELLASFFGEQNIKKDMYYFSEKELKKCSVLFSGTRYQVVFVWGDEKNLKDLLYILVPHSLPTAGAENKNSVTGNNEWQFRNGIYPGMDLKELLRLNEMDFNIYGNASELAFMVKPGVNGKIDFKKTAVVLNCENCDDLKIFNQHEVSALDIAKKNLPMYVNDVIIYPSHH
;
A
#
# COMPACT_ATOMS: atom_id res chain seq x y z
N MET A 1 40.63 53.11 0.72
CA MET A 1 41.05 51.98 -0.15
C MET A 1 40.92 50.59 0.49
N LYS A 2 41.27 50.38 1.77
CA LYS A 2 41.19 49.04 2.42
C LYS A 2 39.79 48.40 2.49
N ARG A 3 38.71 49.19 2.62
CA ARG A 3 37.32 48.68 2.64
C ARG A 3 36.80 48.24 1.27
N LEU A 4 37.26 48.86 0.18
CA LEU A 4 36.91 48.48 -1.20
C LEU A 4 37.56 47.16 -1.62
N LEU A 5 38.79 46.92 -1.15
CA LEU A 5 39.49 45.65 -1.38
C LEU A 5 38.79 44.47 -0.66
N LEU A 6 38.27 44.69 0.55
CA LEU A 6 37.53 43.67 1.31
C LEU A 6 36.22 43.26 0.60
N ILE A 7 35.51 44.23 0.01
CA ILE A 7 34.27 43.98 -0.76
C ILE A 7 34.58 43.22 -2.07
N LEU A 8 35.67 43.55 -2.76
CA LEU A 8 36.13 42.84 -3.96
C LEU A 8 36.63 41.41 -3.65
N ILE A 9 37.24 41.19 -2.49
CA ILE A 9 37.63 39.85 -2.03
C ILE A 9 36.39 39.03 -1.66
N LEU A 10 35.42 39.60 -0.95
CA LEU A 10 34.15 38.94 -0.60
C LEU A 10 33.29 38.61 -1.84
N GLN A 11 33.32 39.43 -2.89
CA GLN A 11 32.63 39.13 -4.16
C GLN A 11 33.28 37.99 -4.96
N ASN A 12 34.60 37.78 -4.82
CA ASN A 12 35.29 36.63 -5.43
C ASN A 12 35.03 35.30 -4.70
N PHE A 13 34.64 35.34 -3.42
CA PHE A 13 34.18 34.14 -2.69
C PHE A 13 32.69 33.82 -2.91
N ALA A 14 31.90 34.75 -3.46
CA ALA A 14 30.47 34.56 -3.67
C ALA A 14 30.09 33.89 -5.01
N SER A 15 31.03 33.64 -5.91
CA SER A 15 30.76 33.15 -7.28
C SER A 15 31.15 31.69 -7.55
N ALA A 16 31.42 30.92 -6.49
CA ALA A 16 31.48 29.47 -6.54
C ALA A 16 30.13 28.85 -6.11
N ILE A 17 29.06 29.12 -6.87
CA ILE A 17 27.87 28.26 -6.84
C ILE A 17 28.28 26.94 -7.51
N PHE A 18 28.98 26.09 -6.76
CA PHE A 18 28.96 24.66 -6.99
C PHE A 18 27.52 24.25 -6.69
N GLY A 19 26.82 23.67 -7.68
CA GLY A 19 25.47 23.14 -7.44
C GLY A 19 25.52 22.24 -6.22
N GLN A 20 24.73 22.57 -5.20
CA GLN A 20 24.56 21.70 -4.04
C GLN A 20 24.17 20.32 -4.56
N SER A 21 24.78 19.27 -4.01
CA SER A 21 24.47 17.89 -4.43
C SER A 21 22.99 17.63 -4.18
N PHE A 22 22.21 17.36 -5.23
CA PHE A 22 20.81 16.96 -5.10
C PHE A 22 20.77 15.61 -4.39
N THR A 23 20.18 15.61 -3.20
CA THR A 23 20.14 14.48 -2.29
C THR A 23 18.77 13.79 -2.32
N VAL A 24 18.64 12.68 -1.59
CA VAL A 24 17.33 12.04 -1.36
C VAL A 24 16.38 12.94 -0.56
N ASP A 25 16.89 13.86 0.26
CA ASP A 25 16.07 14.88 0.92
C ASP A 25 15.43 15.83 -0.12
N ASP A 26 16.21 16.26 -1.12
CA ASP A 26 15.70 17.08 -2.22
C ASP A 26 14.69 16.33 -3.08
N LEU A 27 14.86 15.01 -3.24
CA LEU A 27 13.88 14.13 -3.90
C LEU A 27 12.54 14.11 -3.14
N VAL A 28 12.55 14.00 -1.82
CA VAL A 28 11.33 14.04 -1.00
C VAL A 28 10.69 15.44 -1.04
N LYS A 29 11.51 16.49 -0.98
CA LYS A 29 11.03 17.88 -1.08
C LYS A 29 10.37 18.16 -2.42
N VAL A 30 11.01 17.80 -3.54
CA VAL A 30 10.43 18.06 -4.87
C VAL A 30 9.13 17.30 -5.08
N ALA A 31 9.01 16.09 -4.52
CA ALA A 31 7.77 15.32 -4.58
C ALA A 31 6.60 16.08 -3.95
N SER A 32 6.81 16.70 -2.78
CA SER A 32 5.77 17.48 -2.09
C SER A 32 5.34 18.78 -2.79
N LEU A 33 6.04 19.22 -3.84
CA LEU A 33 5.73 20.48 -4.51
C LEU A 33 4.50 20.36 -5.44
N PRO A 34 3.74 21.46 -5.60
CA PRO A 34 2.83 21.61 -6.74
C PRO A 34 3.60 21.52 -8.06
N ILE A 35 2.99 20.92 -9.09
CA ILE A 35 3.61 20.69 -10.41
C ILE A 35 4.29 21.94 -10.96
N LYS A 36 3.61 23.10 -10.89
CA LYS A 36 4.12 24.40 -11.36
C LYS A 36 5.41 24.89 -10.71
N ASN A 37 5.78 24.34 -9.54
CA ASN A 37 6.96 24.75 -8.78
C ASN A 37 8.16 23.81 -9.01
N ILE A 38 7.98 22.67 -9.67
CA ILE A 38 9.02 21.65 -9.87
C ILE A 38 10.17 22.22 -10.70
N ASP A 39 9.88 22.84 -11.85
CA ASP A 39 10.92 23.43 -12.71
C ASP A 39 11.77 24.47 -11.99
N HIS A 40 11.13 25.34 -11.20
CA HIS A 40 11.84 26.33 -10.41
C HIS A 40 12.76 25.68 -9.38
N PHE A 41 12.26 24.64 -8.67
CA PHE A 41 13.04 23.89 -7.70
C PHE A 41 14.24 23.19 -8.36
N MET A 42 14.03 22.50 -9.48
CA MET A 42 15.10 21.80 -10.20
C MET A 42 16.18 22.79 -10.68
N ASN A 43 15.77 23.90 -11.28
CA ASN A 43 16.69 24.95 -11.73
C ASN A 43 17.51 25.57 -10.59
N LYS A 44 16.86 25.85 -9.45
CA LYS A 44 17.53 26.38 -8.25
C LYS A 44 18.57 25.40 -7.69
N ASN A 45 18.31 24.10 -7.81
CA ASN A 45 19.22 23.04 -7.38
C ASN A 45 20.25 22.64 -8.46
N GLY A 46 20.42 23.45 -9.51
CA GLY A 46 21.48 23.26 -10.49
C GLY A 46 21.19 22.21 -11.56
N TYR A 47 19.91 21.86 -11.76
CA TYR A 47 19.48 21.00 -12.85
C TYR A 47 18.98 21.84 -14.04
N GLU A 48 19.00 21.25 -15.23
CA GLU A 48 18.40 21.79 -16.43
C GLU A 48 17.48 20.74 -17.07
N LEU A 49 16.39 21.20 -17.65
CA LEU A 49 15.44 20.36 -18.38
C LEU A 49 16.08 19.94 -19.72
N ILE A 50 16.21 18.63 -19.94
CA ILE A 50 16.76 18.06 -21.19
C ILE A 50 15.62 17.86 -22.20
N SER A 51 14.50 17.32 -21.71
CA SER A 51 13.35 16.97 -22.54
C SER A 51 12.10 16.94 -21.69
N SER A 52 10.97 17.34 -22.28
CA SER A 52 9.64 17.17 -21.69
C SER A 52 8.67 16.64 -22.74
N LYS A 53 7.73 15.81 -22.32
CA LYS A 53 6.61 15.32 -23.14
C LYS A 53 5.33 15.42 -22.33
N SER A 54 4.22 15.66 -23.01
CA SER A 54 2.89 15.66 -22.42
C SER A 54 1.99 14.82 -23.31
N GLU A 55 1.43 13.75 -22.77
CA GLU A 55 0.54 12.84 -23.49
C GLU A 55 -0.55 12.33 -22.56
N HIS A 56 -1.82 12.34 -22.99
CA HIS A 56 -2.96 11.77 -22.23
C HIS A 56 -2.94 12.12 -20.72
N GLU A 57 -2.84 13.41 -20.38
CA GLU A 57 -2.81 13.92 -18.98
C GLU A 57 -1.58 13.53 -18.15
N ILE A 58 -0.59 12.87 -18.76
CA ILE A 58 0.68 12.52 -18.15
C ILE A 58 1.75 13.52 -18.62
N LEU A 59 2.42 14.17 -17.67
CA LEU A 59 3.60 14.99 -17.93
C LEU A 59 4.86 14.20 -17.61
N GLU A 60 5.76 14.09 -18.58
CA GLU A 60 7.09 13.51 -18.42
C GLU A 60 8.17 14.57 -18.59
N ALA A 61 9.17 14.56 -17.71
CA ALA A 61 10.30 15.49 -17.78
C ALA A 61 11.60 14.80 -17.34
N ASN A 62 12.68 15.05 -18.09
CA ASN A 62 14.02 14.56 -17.78
C ASN A 62 14.95 15.74 -17.50
N TYR A 63 15.65 15.69 -16.37
CA TYR A 63 16.60 16.70 -15.96
C TYR A 63 18.00 16.11 -15.75
N SER A 64 19.02 16.89 -16.11
CA SER A 64 20.42 16.60 -15.79
C SER A 64 21.05 17.76 -15.05
N ILE A 65 22.20 17.48 -14.43
CA ILE A 65 23.05 18.51 -13.83
C ILE A 65 23.46 19.51 -14.91
N ARG A 66 23.29 20.81 -14.63
CA ARG A 66 23.76 21.89 -15.49
C ARG A 66 25.28 21.95 -15.46
N ILE A 67 25.92 21.69 -16.60
CA ILE A 67 27.36 21.82 -16.76
C ILE A 67 27.67 23.19 -17.38
N LYS A 68 28.50 24.00 -16.70
CA LYS A 68 28.95 25.29 -17.26
C LYS A 68 29.71 25.04 -18.56
N LYS A 69 29.37 25.79 -19.62
CA LYS A 69 30.09 25.75 -20.91
C LYS A 69 31.61 25.83 -20.68
N ASN A 70 32.36 24.97 -21.36
CA ASN A 70 33.83 24.88 -21.33
C ASN A 70 34.45 24.41 -19.99
N LYS A 71 33.70 23.74 -19.11
CA LYS A 71 34.25 23.07 -17.92
C LYS A 71 33.94 21.58 -17.92
N ALA A 72 34.96 20.75 -17.72
CA ALA A 72 34.76 19.33 -17.43
C ALA A 72 34.09 19.19 -16.05
N TYR A 73 32.99 18.43 -15.99
CA TYR A 73 32.34 18.08 -14.73
C TYR A 73 32.93 16.76 -14.23
N ASN A 74 33.66 16.82 -13.12
CA ASN A 74 34.33 15.67 -12.49
C ASN A 74 33.52 15.06 -11.33
N GLY A 75 32.26 15.48 -11.15
CA GLY A 75 31.42 14.97 -10.08
C GLY A 75 30.60 13.73 -10.48
N PRO A 76 29.82 13.18 -9.54
CA PRO A 76 28.89 12.08 -9.83
C PRO A 76 27.86 12.49 -10.89
N LYS A 77 27.62 11.60 -11.86
CA LYS A 77 26.55 11.78 -12.84
C LYS A 77 25.21 11.59 -12.15
N ARG A 78 24.28 12.52 -12.34
CA ARG A 78 22.91 12.43 -11.82
C ARG A 78 21.90 12.75 -12.90
N ILE A 79 20.83 11.96 -12.94
CA ILE A 79 19.71 12.12 -13.86
C ILE A 79 18.43 12.02 -13.03
N MET A 80 17.49 12.92 -13.28
CA MET A 80 16.16 12.89 -12.68
C MET A 80 15.12 12.71 -13.78
N ASN A 81 14.32 11.65 -13.71
CA ASN A 81 13.15 11.49 -14.55
C ASN A 81 11.91 11.68 -13.69
N ILE A 82 10.95 12.48 -14.16
CA ILE A 82 9.72 12.80 -13.47
C ILE A 82 8.55 12.41 -14.37
N GLN A 83 7.56 11.74 -13.82
CA GLN A 83 6.29 11.45 -14.48
C GLN A 83 5.16 11.84 -13.52
N LEU A 84 4.24 12.70 -13.97
CA LEU A 84 3.17 13.25 -13.15
C LEU A 84 1.83 12.96 -13.80
N SER A 85 0.87 12.50 -12.98
CA SER A 85 -0.55 12.47 -13.30
C SER A 85 -1.36 12.96 -12.10
N ASP A 86 -2.67 13.02 -12.24
CA ASP A 86 -3.58 13.43 -11.16
C ASP A 86 -3.58 12.47 -9.96
N GLU A 87 -3.27 11.20 -10.19
CA GLU A 87 -3.37 10.13 -9.19
C GLU A 87 -2.02 9.72 -8.59
N LEU A 88 -0.92 9.98 -9.31
CA LEU A 88 0.42 9.62 -8.86
C LEU A 88 1.48 10.59 -9.35
N LYS A 89 2.50 10.81 -8.51
CA LYS A 89 3.77 11.40 -8.93
C LYS A 89 4.88 10.38 -8.82
N TYR A 90 5.64 10.24 -9.89
CA TYR A 90 6.77 9.34 -9.99
C TYR A 90 8.04 10.15 -10.21
N PHE A 91 9.05 9.89 -9.39
CA PHE A 91 10.36 10.52 -9.51
C PHE A 91 11.43 9.44 -9.49
N ASN A 92 12.40 9.57 -10.38
CA ASN A 92 13.49 8.63 -10.50
C ASN A 92 14.82 9.35 -10.50
N LEU A 93 15.51 9.31 -9.36
CA LEU A 93 16.87 9.82 -9.21
C LEU A 93 17.87 8.71 -9.46
N THR A 94 18.72 8.88 -10.48
CA THR A 94 19.86 7.99 -10.76
C THR A 94 21.16 8.69 -10.40
N THR A 95 22.07 8.00 -9.71
CA THR A 95 23.43 8.48 -9.39
C THR A 95 24.49 7.42 -9.69
N SER A 96 25.71 7.86 -10.03
CA SER A 96 26.88 7.00 -10.16
C SER A 96 27.69 6.86 -8.85
N SER A 97 27.27 7.52 -7.76
CA SER A 97 28.02 7.55 -6.48
C SER A 97 27.44 6.58 -5.45
N LEU A 98 28.23 5.59 -5.04
CA LEU A 98 27.88 4.71 -3.92
C LEU A 98 27.70 5.48 -2.61
N THR A 99 28.52 6.52 -2.39
CA THR A 99 28.45 7.33 -1.16
C THR A 99 27.12 8.07 -1.07
N GLU A 100 26.64 8.63 -2.18
CA GLU A 100 25.32 9.29 -2.23
C GLU A 100 24.19 8.31 -2.00
N PHE A 101 24.30 7.12 -2.59
CA PHE A 101 23.32 6.05 -2.41
C PHE A 101 23.21 5.60 -0.95
N LEU A 102 24.34 5.29 -0.30
CA LEU A 102 24.34 4.85 1.10
C LEU A 102 23.90 5.97 2.04
N ASN A 103 24.31 7.22 1.79
CA ASN A 103 23.85 8.37 2.57
C ASN A 103 22.35 8.62 2.39
N GLY A 104 21.83 8.44 1.18
CA GLY A 104 20.40 8.52 0.88
C GLY A 104 19.59 7.50 1.67
N ARG A 105 20.03 6.23 1.68
CA ARG A 105 19.38 5.18 2.50
C ARG A 105 19.40 5.50 3.99
N ARG A 106 20.55 5.93 4.53
CA ARG A 106 20.66 6.33 5.95
C ARG A 106 19.77 7.52 6.29
N PHE A 107 19.64 8.48 5.37
CA PHE A 107 18.74 9.60 5.52
C PHE A 107 17.29 9.13 5.61
N LEU A 108 16.83 8.23 4.74
CA LEU A 108 15.45 7.72 4.78
C LEU A 108 15.13 7.06 6.13
N ILE A 109 16.04 6.25 6.65
CA ILE A 109 15.91 5.62 7.98
C ILE A 109 15.82 6.70 9.07
N LYS A 110 16.75 7.66 9.08
CA LYS A 110 16.76 8.76 10.05
C LYS A 110 15.49 9.63 9.97
N SER A 111 14.90 9.73 8.78
CA SER A 111 13.67 10.47 8.51
C SER A 111 12.41 9.67 8.85
N GLY A 112 12.54 8.47 9.42
CA GLY A 112 11.43 7.65 9.90
C GLY A 112 10.64 6.96 8.79
N PHE A 113 11.28 6.65 7.65
CA PHE A 113 10.67 5.74 6.69
C PHE A 113 10.73 4.30 7.22
N PHE A 114 9.59 3.61 7.17
CA PHE A 114 9.49 2.18 7.42
C PHE A 114 10.22 1.40 6.32
N TYR A 115 10.91 0.32 6.69
CA TYR A 115 11.61 -0.58 5.77
C TYR A 115 11.74 -1.98 6.41
N ASP A 116 12.01 -3.00 5.60
CA ASP A 116 12.33 -4.34 6.08
C ASP A 116 13.67 -4.34 6.85
N THR A 117 13.60 -4.47 8.17
CA THR A 117 14.77 -4.45 9.06
C THR A 117 15.66 -5.69 8.93
N GLU A 118 15.21 -6.74 8.26
CA GLU A 118 16.03 -7.91 7.95
C GLU A 118 17.02 -7.63 6.81
N LYS A 119 16.82 -6.53 6.06
CA LYS A 119 17.73 -6.09 5.00
C LYS A 119 18.94 -5.34 5.56
N ASP A 120 20.13 -5.70 5.08
CA ASP A 120 21.36 -4.95 5.32
C ASP A 120 21.43 -3.76 4.36
N VAL A 121 21.20 -2.57 4.92
CA VAL A 121 21.18 -1.27 4.22
C VAL A 121 22.44 -1.03 3.38
N SER A 122 23.57 -1.63 3.73
CA SER A 122 24.84 -1.46 3.03
C SER A 122 25.13 -2.52 1.96
N LYS A 123 24.44 -3.67 2.00
CA LYS A 123 24.72 -4.82 1.13
C LYS A 123 23.58 -5.19 0.19
N ASP A 124 22.34 -5.05 0.65
CA ASP A 124 21.19 -5.42 -0.16
C ASP A 124 21.06 -4.51 -1.38
N THR A 125 20.94 -5.11 -2.55
CA THR A 125 20.86 -4.40 -3.84
C THR A 125 19.53 -3.66 -4.00
N SER A 126 18.52 -4.00 -3.21
CA SER A 126 17.17 -3.43 -3.32
C SER A 126 16.52 -3.31 -1.96
N ILE A 127 16.08 -2.10 -1.58
CA ILE A 127 15.37 -1.85 -0.31
C ILE A 127 14.26 -0.85 -0.56
N LEU A 128 13.05 -1.22 -0.12
CA LEU A 128 11.86 -0.38 -0.14
C LEU A 128 11.77 0.41 1.17
N PHE A 129 11.53 1.71 1.04
CA PHE A 129 11.24 2.62 2.15
C PHE A 129 9.84 3.18 1.98
N GLN A 130 9.05 3.28 3.04
CA GLN A 130 7.67 3.75 2.99
C GLN A 130 7.40 4.75 4.11
N LYS A 131 6.65 5.82 3.83
CA LYS A 131 6.20 6.77 4.84
C LYS A 131 4.94 7.48 4.35
N GLY A 132 3.83 7.21 5.01
CA GLY A 132 2.52 7.70 4.57
C GLY A 132 2.20 7.31 3.13
N ASN A 133 1.92 8.31 2.29
CA ASN A 133 1.60 8.12 0.86
C ASN A 133 2.83 8.06 -0.06
N ILE A 134 4.05 8.07 0.50
CA ILE A 134 5.30 8.02 -0.25
C ILE A 134 5.96 6.66 -0.08
N SER A 135 6.37 6.07 -1.21
CA SER A 135 7.28 4.92 -1.23
C SER A 135 8.53 5.23 -2.04
N ILE A 136 9.68 4.74 -1.60
CA ILE A 136 10.97 4.96 -2.25
C ILE A 136 11.67 3.61 -2.38
N GLN A 137 11.77 3.11 -3.60
CA GLN A 137 12.56 1.92 -3.92
C GLN A 137 14.00 2.35 -4.23
N SER A 138 14.94 1.95 -3.39
CA SER A 138 16.37 2.10 -3.67
C SER A 138 16.90 0.85 -4.38
N THR A 139 17.59 1.00 -5.51
CA THR A 139 18.18 -0.13 -6.25
C THR A 139 19.62 0.13 -6.66
N GLN A 140 20.42 -0.93 -6.67
CA GLN A 140 21.74 -1.02 -7.26
C GLN A 140 21.67 -2.00 -8.44
N THR A 141 22.05 -1.54 -9.63
CA THR A 141 22.08 -2.37 -10.84
C THR A 141 23.47 -2.29 -11.48
N ALA A 142 23.92 -3.39 -12.07
CA ALA A 142 25.10 -3.40 -12.92
C ALA A 142 24.64 -3.23 -14.37
N ASP A 143 25.00 -2.11 -15.01
CA ASP A 143 24.77 -1.90 -16.44
C ASP A 143 26.13 -1.88 -17.14
N SER A 144 26.38 -2.89 -17.97
CA SER A 144 27.60 -2.99 -18.78
C SER A 144 28.90 -2.87 -17.96
N GLY A 145 28.93 -3.52 -16.79
CA GLY A 145 30.08 -3.51 -15.86
C GLY A 145 30.20 -2.27 -14.97
N THR A 146 29.34 -1.26 -15.15
CA THR A 146 29.31 -0.06 -14.29
C THR A 146 28.11 -0.13 -13.34
N LEU A 147 28.37 0.02 -12.04
CA LEU A 147 27.29 0.11 -11.05
C LEU A 147 26.54 1.43 -11.19
N ARG A 148 25.21 1.33 -11.26
CA ARG A 148 24.26 2.44 -11.19
C ARG A 148 23.39 2.30 -9.95
N TYR A 149 23.11 3.43 -9.34
CA TYR A 149 22.31 3.52 -8.13
C TYR A 149 21.08 4.37 -8.39
N GLN A 150 19.93 3.95 -7.87
CA GLN A 150 18.66 4.55 -8.19
C GLN A 150 17.77 4.69 -6.95
N PHE A 151 17.02 5.78 -6.88
CA PHE A 151 15.89 5.95 -5.97
C PHE A 151 14.64 6.25 -6.80
N ARG A 152 13.67 5.34 -6.78
CA ARG A 152 12.36 5.52 -7.39
C ARG A 152 11.37 5.91 -6.32
N LEU A 153 10.95 7.16 -6.29
CA LEU A 153 9.92 7.68 -5.41
C LEU A 153 8.57 7.64 -6.12
N ILE A 154 7.58 7.10 -5.44
CA ILE A 154 6.17 7.15 -5.82
C ILE A 154 5.43 7.88 -4.69
N GLU A 155 4.80 9.00 -5.01
CA GLU A 155 3.82 9.67 -4.15
C GLU A 155 2.43 9.38 -4.71
N ARG A 156 1.61 8.67 -3.93
CA ARG A 156 0.21 8.41 -4.29
C ARG A 156 -0.69 9.50 -3.74
N LYS A 157 -1.78 9.79 -4.43
CA LYS A 157 -2.84 10.63 -3.88
C LYS A 157 -3.47 9.93 -2.67
N ILE A 158 -3.58 10.67 -1.57
CA ILE A 158 -4.34 10.18 -0.41
C ILE A 158 -5.82 10.22 -0.79
N PRO A 159 -6.56 9.12 -0.61
CA PRO A 159 -8.00 9.11 -0.87
C PRO A 159 -8.73 10.19 -0.06
N THR A 160 -9.81 10.75 -0.59
CA THR A 160 -10.57 11.81 0.09
C THR A 160 -11.72 11.28 0.94
N THR A 161 -12.31 10.16 0.54
CA THR A 161 -13.47 9.56 1.22
C THR A 161 -13.42 8.05 1.18
N VAL A 162 -13.91 7.43 2.25
CA VAL A 162 -14.17 5.99 2.35
C VAL A 162 -15.60 5.87 2.84
N LYS A 163 -16.48 5.27 2.04
CA LYS A 163 -17.90 5.10 2.37
C LYS A 163 -18.27 3.65 2.57
N TYR A 164 -17.78 2.78 1.69
CA TYR A 164 -18.04 1.35 1.72
C TYR A 164 -16.78 0.56 2.05
N ALA A 165 -16.94 -0.67 2.52
CA ALA A 165 -15.83 -1.59 2.80
C ALA A 165 -14.94 -1.79 1.55
N GLU A 166 -15.55 -1.86 0.36
CA GLU A 166 -14.82 -1.99 -0.90
C GLU A 166 -13.89 -0.79 -1.19
N ASP A 167 -14.20 0.40 -0.66
CA ASP A 167 -13.34 1.58 -0.82
C ASP A 167 -12.02 1.42 -0.05
N LEU A 168 -11.96 0.53 0.94
CA LEU A 168 -10.72 0.22 1.67
C LEU A 168 -9.68 -0.51 0.80
N LEU A 169 -10.08 -1.09 -0.34
CA LEU A 169 -9.14 -1.75 -1.26
C LEU A 169 -8.16 -0.79 -1.93
N GLN A 170 -8.42 0.53 -1.88
CA GLN A 170 -7.51 1.54 -2.41
C GLN A 170 -6.22 1.69 -1.59
N PHE A 171 -6.17 1.14 -0.37
CA PHE A 171 -5.00 1.18 0.50
C PHE A 171 -4.08 -0.02 0.20
N ASP A 172 -3.01 0.23 -0.56
CA ASP A 172 -2.07 -0.80 -1.01
C ASP A 172 -0.89 -1.08 -0.04
N SER A 173 -0.83 -0.34 1.07
CA SER A 173 0.20 -0.49 2.10
C SER A 173 -0.30 -0.05 3.48
N ASN A 174 0.31 -0.61 4.53
CA ASN A 174 0.08 -0.19 5.90
C ASN A 174 0.40 1.30 6.13
N GLU A 175 1.45 1.83 5.50
CA GLU A 175 1.85 3.23 5.65
C GLU A 175 0.81 4.20 5.07
N LEU A 176 0.24 3.88 3.91
CA LEU A 176 -0.84 4.69 3.32
C LEU A 176 -2.10 4.60 4.19
N LEU A 177 -2.44 3.40 4.67
CA LEU A 177 -3.57 3.18 5.59
C LEU A 177 -3.41 4.04 6.87
N ALA A 178 -2.21 4.04 7.47
CA ALA A 178 -1.90 4.81 8.68
C ALA A 178 -1.93 6.31 8.45
N SER A 179 -1.52 6.79 7.27
CA SER A 179 -1.61 8.21 6.96
C SER A 179 -3.04 8.73 6.85
N PHE A 180 -3.98 7.89 6.44
CA PHE A 180 -5.38 8.28 6.31
C PHE A 180 -6.15 8.13 7.62
N PHE A 181 -6.05 6.96 8.27
CA PHE A 181 -6.83 6.68 9.48
C PHE A 181 -6.13 7.07 10.79
N GLY A 182 -4.84 7.39 10.76
CA GLY A 182 -4.01 7.62 11.93
C GLY A 182 -3.41 6.32 12.49
N GLU A 183 -2.12 6.36 12.84
CA GLU A 183 -1.36 5.19 13.32
C GLU A 183 -1.98 4.56 14.57
N GLN A 184 -2.56 5.37 15.47
CA GLN A 184 -3.22 4.90 16.69
C GLN A 184 -4.44 4.00 16.43
N ASN A 185 -5.02 4.06 15.23
CA ASN A 185 -6.18 3.29 14.84
C ASN A 185 -5.80 1.99 14.12
N ILE A 186 -4.51 1.70 13.96
CA ILE A 186 -4.01 0.53 13.24
C ILE A 186 -3.10 -0.28 14.15
N LYS A 187 -3.40 -1.58 14.25
CA LYS A 187 -2.57 -2.53 14.98
C LYS A 187 -1.96 -3.53 14.00
N LYS A 188 -0.64 -3.68 14.00
CA LYS A 188 0.05 -4.77 13.30
C LYS A 188 -0.15 -6.06 14.10
N ASP A 189 -0.64 -7.12 13.47
CA ASP A 189 -0.97 -8.39 14.12
C ASP A 189 -0.67 -9.59 13.20
N MET A 190 -0.94 -10.80 13.69
CA MET A 190 -0.91 -12.04 12.92
C MET A 190 -2.33 -12.58 12.77
N TYR A 191 -2.72 -12.90 11.53
CA TYR A 191 -4.00 -13.53 11.21
C TYR A 191 -3.80 -15.01 10.91
N TYR A 192 -4.64 -15.86 11.51
CA TYR A 192 -4.74 -17.27 11.17
C TYR A 192 -5.70 -17.42 10.00
N PHE A 193 -5.18 -17.65 8.79
CA PHE A 193 -6.01 -17.98 7.62
C PHE A 193 -6.48 -19.44 7.67
N SER A 194 -5.66 -20.31 8.24
CA SER A 194 -5.99 -21.71 8.57
C SER A 194 -5.14 -22.14 9.77
N GLU A 195 -5.37 -23.35 10.29
CA GLU A 195 -4.53 -23.93 11.37
C GLU A 195 -3.02 -23.93 11.03
N LYS A 196 -2.66 -23.91 9.74
CA LYS A 196 -1.27 -24.02 9.26
C LYS A 196 -0.75 -22.74 8.61
N GLU A 197 -1.60 -21.74 8.37
CA GLU A 197 -1.22 -20.54 7.64
C GLU A 197 -1.44 -19.28 8.48
N LEU A 198 -0.31 -18.69 8.86
CA LEU A 198 -0.23 -17.41 9.55
C LEU A 198 0.23 -16.34 8.58
N LYS A 199 -0.49 -15.23 8.54
CA LYS A 199 -0.16 -14.07 7.71
C LYS A 199 -0.02 -12.82 8.56
N LYS A 200 1.03 -12.03 8.33
CA LYS A 200 1.10 -10.67 8.89
C LYS A 200 -0.03 -9.82 8.33
N CYS A 201 -0.73 -9.13 9.22
CA CYS A 201 -1.87 -8.30 8.87
C CYS A 201 -1.82 -6.95 9.58
N SER A 202 -2.65 -6.02 9.10
CA SER A 202 -2.96 -4.78 9.81
C SER A 202 -4.43 -4.77 10.18
N VAL A 203 -4.74 -4.51 11.44
CA VAL A 203 -6.12 -4.43 11.96
C VAL A 203 -6.48 -2.97 12.16
N LEU A 204 -7.40 -2.47 11.34
CA LEU A 204 -7.99 -1.15 11.46
C LEU A 204 -9.08 -1.16 12.53
N PHE A 205 -9.11 -0.12 13.38
CA PHE A 205 -10.08 0.07 14.47
C PHE A 205 -10.29 -1.18 15.33
N SER A 206 -9.18 -1.83 15.71
CA SER A 206 -9.18 -3.07 16.49
C SER A 206 -10.05 -2.95 17.74
N GLY A 207 -10.92 -3.94 17.97
CA GLY A 207 -11.82 -3.97 19.13
C GLY A 207 -13.04 -3.03 19.03
N THR A 208 -13.36 -2.53 17.83
CA THR A 208 -14.56 -1.70 17.59
C THR A 208 -15.48 -2.34 16.54
N ARG A 209 -16.68 -1.75 16.36
CA ARG A 209 -17.63 -2.15 15.32
C ARG A 209 -17.20 -1.80 13.89
N TYR A 210 -16.11 -1.05 13.71
CA TYR A 210 -15.55 -0.72 12.39
C TYR A 210 -14.27 -1.50 12.09
N GLN A 211 -14.07 -2.63 12.76
CA GLN A 211 -12.84 -3.38 12.59
C GLN A 211 -12.72 -3.99 11.19
N VAL A 212 -11.54 -3.89 10.59
CA VAL A 212 -11.19 -4.55 9.32
C VAL A 212 -9.77 -5.09 9.39
N VAL A 213 -9.56 -6.30 8.91
CA VAL A 213 -8.23 -6.91 8.81
C VAL A 213 -7.74 -6.80 7.37
N PHE A 214 -6.58 -6.22 7.17
CA PHE A 214 -5.86 -6.13 5.90
C PHE A 214 -4.81 -7.23 5.86
N VAL A 215 -4.92 -8.15 4.91
CA VAL A 215 -3.95 -9.23 4.73
C VAL A 215 -3.02 -8.88 3.57
N TRP A 216 -1.72 -8.82 3.86
CA TRP A 216 -0.70 -8.34 2.93
C TRP A 216 0.01 -9.50 2.23
N GLY A 217 0.34 -9.31 0.95
CA GLY A 217 1.12 -10.26 0.15
C GLY A 217 2.62 -10.14 0.43
N ASP A 218 3.12 -8.91 0.61
CA ASP A 218 4.45 -8.65 1.14
C ASP A 218 4.37 -8.45 2.66
N GLU A 219 4.57 -9.53 3.40
CA GLU A 219 4.52 -9.55 4.86
C GLU A 219 5.66 -8.77 5.53
N LYS A 220 6.78 -8.55 4.83
CA LYS A 220 7.92 -7.80 5.40
C LYS A 220 7.68 -6.30 5.30
N ASN A 221 7.17 -5.86 4.15
CA ASN A 221 6.89 -4.45 3.90
C ASN A 221 5.43 -4.04 4.22
N LEU A 222 4.56 -4.99 4.59
CA LEU A 222 3.12 -4.78 4.82
C LEU A 222 2.47 -4.03 3.64
N LYS A 223 2.72 -4.57 2.44
CA LYS A 223 2.32 -4.00 1.16
C LYS A 223 1.69 -5.09 0.29
N ASP A 224 1.05 -4.66 -0.80
CA ASP A 224 0.45 -5.51 -1.83
C ASP A 224 -0.72 -6.29 -1.21
N LEU A 225 -1.79 -5.56 -0.94
CA LEU A 225 -3.01 -6.08 -0.33
C LEU A 225 -3.52 -7.31 -1.09
N LEU A 226 -3.69 -8.43 -0.40
CA LEU A 226 -4.30 -9.64 -0.97
C LEU A 226 -5.82 -9.58 -0.85
N TYR A 227 -6.32 -9.20 0.31
CA TYR A 227 -7.74 -9.01 0.60
C TYR A 227 -7.92 -8.29 1.93
N ILE A 228 -9.14 -7.79 2.13
CA ILE A 228 -9.62 -7.35 3.43
C ILE A 228 -10.65 -8.34 3.98
N LEU A 229 -10.68 -8.49 5.29
CA LEU A 229 -11.66 -9.29 6.02
C LEU A 229 -12.43 -8.37 6.96
N VAL A 230 -13.76 -8.42 6.87
CA VAL A 230 -14.68 -7.70 7.73
C VAL A 230 -15.42 -8.73 8.58
N PRO A 231 -14.96 -8.97 9.83
CA PRO A 231 -15.50 -10.05 10.64
C PRO A 231 -16.74 -9.64 11.44
N HIS A 232 -17.61 -10.61 11.72
CA HIS A 232 -18.71 -10.50 12.70
C HIS A 232 -18.17 -10.62 14.13
N SER A 233 -17.27 -11.58 14.36
CA SER A 233 -16.60 -11.82 15.65
C SER A 233 -15.11 -12.11 15.42
N LEU A 234 -14.25 -11.72 16.37
CA LEU A 234 -12.78 -11.73 16.22
C LEU A 234 -12.16 -13.14 16.25
N PRO A 235 -11.37 -13.54 15.23
CA PRO A 235 -10.38 -14.61 15.36
C PRO A 235 -8.98 -14.01 15.14
N THR A 236 -8.44 -13.27 16.11
CA THR A 236 -7.02 -12.86 16.08
C THR A 236 -6.31 -13.32 17.35
N ALA A 237 -5.03 -13.68 17.22
CA ALA A 237 -4.20 -14.20 18.32
C ALA A 237 -4.19 -13.28 19.56
N GLY A 238 -4.28 -11.96 19.33
CA GLY A 238 -4.33 -10.95 20.39
C GLY A 238 -5.73 -10.64 20.93
N ALA A 239 -6.80 -11.14 20.31
CA ALA A 239 -8.18 -10.89 20.71
C ALA A 239 -8.72 -11.85 21.77
N GLU A 240 -8.10 -13.03 21.92
CA GLU A 240 -8.55 -14.07 22.88
C GLU A 240 -8.59 -13.59 24.33
N ASN A 241 -7.90 -12.49 24.68
CA ASN A 241 -7.72 -12.11 26.07
C ASN A 241 -8.32 -10.78 26.54
N LYS A 242 -8.85 -9.89 25.68
CA LYS A 242 -9.24 -8.56 26.22
C LYS A 242 -10.49 -7.83 25.77
N ASN A 243 -11.19 -8.13 24.68
CA ASN A 243 -12.49 -7.50 24.40
C ASN A 243 -13.19 -8.26 23.27
N SER A 244 -14.17 -9.10 23.60
CA SER A 244 -15.15 -9.50 22.59
C SER A 244 -15.89 -8.23 22.16
N VAL A 245 -15.73 -7.82 20.91
CA VAL A 245 -16.56 -6.74 20.36
C VAL A 245 -18.00 -7.23 20.43
N THR A 246 -18.78 -6.69 21.36
CA THR A 246 -20.20 -6.99 21.49
C THR A 246 -20.95 -6.17 20.43
N GLY A 247 -21.21 -6.77 19.27
CA GLY A 247 -22.08 -6.22 18.23
C GLY A 247 -21.57 -6.43 16.81
N ASN A 248 -22.50 -6.33 15.86
CA ASN A 248 -22.24 -6.48 14.43
C ASN A 248 -21.28 -5.40 13.93
N ASN A 249 -20.46 -5.76 12.94
CA ASN A 249 -19.67 -4.81 12.19
C ASN A 249 -20.58 -3.82 11.44
N GLU A 250 -20.24 -2.53 11.48
CA GLU A 250 -21.05 -1.43 10.93
C GLU A 250 -20.55 -0.94 9.56
N TRP A 251 -19.53 -1.58 8.96
CA TRP A 251 -19.13 -1.28 7.58
C TRP A 251 -20.27 -1.56 6.60
N GLN A 252 -20.52 -0.59 5.72
CA GLN A 252 -21.49 -0.73 4.63
C GLN A 252 -20.81 -1.39 3.43
N PHE A 253 -21.53 -2.29 2.76
CA PHE A 253 -21.07 -2.96 1.54
C PHE A 253 -21.93 -2.54 0.36
N ARG A 254 -21.33 -2.37 -0.82
CA ARG A 254 -22.05 -1.95 -2.03
C ARG A 254 -23.07 -2.99 -2.49
N ASN A 255 -22.81 -4.27 -2.22
CA ASN A 255 -23.71 -5.37 -2.51
C ASN A 255 -24.79 -5.59 -1.43
N GLY A 256 -24.74 -4.88 -0.31
CA GLY A 256 -25.71 -4.97 0.78
C GLY A 256 -25.47 -6.12 1.77
N ILE A 257 -24.45 -6.95 1.58
CA ILE A 257 -24.05 -7.98 2.57
C ILE A 257 -23.62 -7.28 3.86
N TYR A 258 -23.88 -7.88 5.02
CA TYR A 258 -23.32 -7.41 6.28
C TYR A 258 -23.06 -8.59 7.23
N PRO A 259 -22.03 -8.52 8.09
CA PRO A 259 -21.79 -9.55 9.10
C PRO A 259 -22.97 -9.68 10.08
N GLY A 260 -23.46 -10.90 10.28
CA GLY A 260 -24.67 -11.22 11.04
C GLY A 260 -25.94 -11.37 10.19
N MET A 261 -25.88 -11.12 8.87
CA MET A 261 -27.00 -11.36 7.95
C MET A 261 -27.40 -12.84 7.95
N ASP A 262 -28.69 -13.14 8.05
CA ASP A 262 -29.18 -14.51 8.02
C ASP A 262 -29.11 -15.11 6.60
N LEU A 263 -28.98 -16.44 6.49
CA LEU A 263 -28.83 -17.12 5.20
C LEU A 263 -30.03 -16.90 4.26
N LYS A 264 -31.25 -16.77 4.79
CA LYS A 264 -32.46 -16.53 3.96
C LYS A 264 -32.44 -15.11 3.41
N GLU A 265 -31.99 -14.14 4.20
CA GLU A 265 -31.77 -12.78 3.73
C GLU A 265 -30.67 -12.74 2.65
N LEU A 266 -29.55 -13.45 2.84
CA LEU A 266 -28.49 -13.54 1.83
C LEU A 266 -28.99 -14.17 0.52
N LEU A 267 -29.77 -15.24 0.59
CA LEU A 267 -30.45 -15.85 -0.57
C LEU A 267 -31.38 -14.86 -1.28
N ARG A 268 -32.18 -14.12 -0.51
CA ARG A 268 -33.09 -13.10 -1.05
C ARG A 268 -32.32 -11.95 -1.72
N LEU A 269 -31.22 -11.51 -1.13
CA LEU A 269 -30.35 -10.47 -1.67
C LEU A 269 -29.68 -10.91 -2.98
N ASN A 270 -29.24 -12.18 -3.04
CA ASN A 270 -28.61 -12.74 -4.22
C ASN A 270 -29.60 -13.09 -5.36
N GLU A 271 -30.88 -13.29 -5.03
CA GLU A 271 -31.99 -13.67 -5.93
C GLU A 271 -31.84 -15.02 -6.64
N MET A 272 -30.77 -15.77 -6.38
CA MET A 272 -30.50 -17.09 -6.91
C MET A 272 -29.91 -17.98 -5.82
N ASP A 273 -30.11 -19.30 -5.97
CA ASP A 273 -29.45 -20.28 -5.12
C ASP A 273 -27.92 -20.31 -5.37
N PHE A 274 -27.17 -20.68 -4.34
CA PHE A 274 -25.72 -20.82 -4.37
C PHE A 274 -25.28 -21.99 -3.49
N ASN A 275 -24.09 -22.51 -3.77
CA ASN A 275 -23.53 -23.60 -3.00
C ASN A 275 -22.64 -23.09 -1.87
N ILE A 276 -22.65 -23.80 -0.76
CA ILE A 276 -21.77 -23.63 0.39
C ILE A 276 -20.94 -24.90 0.52
N TYR A 277 -19.66 -24.78 0.85
CA TYR A 277 -18.82 -25.95 1.13
C TYR A 277 -19.26 -26.64 2.43
N GLY A 278 -19.40 -27.96 2.42
CA GLY A 278 -19.71 -28.75 3.62
C GLY A 278 -18.47 -29.25 4.36
N ASN A 279 -18.68 -30.08 5.38
CA ASN A 279 -17.63 -30.61 6.28
C ASN A 279 -16.58 -31.48 5.56
N ALA A 280 -16.85 -31.94 4.35
CA ALA A 280 -15.88 -32.69 3.54
C ALA A 280 -14.95 -31.78 2.70
N SER A 281 -14.92 -30.48 2.96
CA SER A 281 -14.06 -29.49 2.31
C SER A 281 -13.20 -28.78 3.37
N GLU A 282 -11.97 -28.41 3.01
CA GLU A 282 -11.12 -27.55 3.86
C GLU A 282 -11.67 -26.13 4.01
N LEU A 283 -12.62 -25.73 3.16
CA LEU A 283 -13.29 -24.43 3.16
C LEU A 283 -14.72 -24.52 3.71
N ALA A 284 -14.99 -25.48 4.61
CA ALA A 284 -16.31 -25.70 5.18
C ALA A 284 -16.99 -24.38 5.61
N PHE A 285 -18.28 -24.25 5.31
CA PHE A 285 -19.12 -23.08 5.53
C PHE A 285 -18.78 -21.81 4.73
N MET A 286 -17.78 -21.84 3.85
CA MET A 286 -17.57 -20.78 2.87
C MET A 286 -18.53 -20.92 1.69
N VAL A 287 -19.09 -19.81 1.23
CA VAL A 287 -19.85 -19.77 -0.03
C VAL A 287 -18.91 -20.08 -1.19
N LYS A 288 -19.31 -21.01 -2.06
CA LYS A 288 -18.52 -21.41 -3.22
C LYS A 288 -18.34 -20.20 -4.16
N PRO A 289 -17.09 -19.85 -4.54
CA PRO A 289 -16.85 -18.75 -5.45
C PRO A 289 -17.56 -18.94 -6.80
N GLY A 290 -18.35 -17.94 -7.20
CA GLY A 290 -19.17 -18.01 -8.40
C GLY A 290 -19.95 -16.72 -8.64
N VAL A 291 -20.52 -16.59 -9.84
CA VAL A 291 -21.40 -15.47 -10.20
C VAL A 291 -22.77 -16.05 -10.54
N ASN A 292 -23.47 -16.47 -9.50
CA ASN A 292 -24.81 -17.03 -9.60
C ASN A 292 -25.75 -16.05 -8.91
N GLY A 293 -26.48 -15.22 -9.68
CA GLY A 293 -27.35 -14.19 -9.12
C GLY A 293 -26.74 -12.79 -9.14
N LYS A 294 -27.13 -11.95 -8.17
CA LYS A 294 -26.73 -10.54 -8.08
C LYS A 294 -25.35 -10.31 -7.46
N ILE A 295 -24.87 -11.26 -6.67
CA ILE A 295 -23.60 -11.13 -5.93
C ILE A 295 -22.50 -11.87 -6.69
N ASP A 296 -21.36 -11.20 -6.87
CA ASP A 296 -20.14 -11.81 -7.38
C ASP A 296 -19.33 -12.40 -6.22
N PHE A 297 -19.57 -13.67 -5.90
CA PHE A 297 -18.85 -14.38 -4.82
C PHE A 297 -17.38 -14.69 -5.16
N LYS A 298 -16.89 -14.35 -6.36
CA LYS A 298 -15.44 -14.37 -6.64
C LYS A 298 -14.75 -13.12 -6.10
N LYS A 299 -15.45 -11.98 -6.10
CA LYS A 299 -14.94 -10.71 -5.57
C LYS A 299 -15.24 -10.52 -4.09
N THR A 300 -16.37 -11.06 -3.63
CA THR A 300 -16.80 -10.99 -2.24
C THR A 300 -17.05 -12.39 -1.71
N ALA A 301 -16.06 -12.98 -1.06
CA ALA A 301 -16.24 -14.26 -0.39
C ALA A 301 -16.99 -14.06 0.94
N VAL A 302 -17.83 -15.04 1.26
CA VAL A 302 -18.67 -15.05 2.45
C VAL A 302 -18.38 -16.32 3.22
N VAL A 303 -17.98 -16.17 4.48
CA VAL A 303 -17.83 -17.27 5.44
C VAL A 303 -19.06 -17.27 6.33
N LEU A 304 -19.75 -18.39 6.40
CA LEU A 304 -20.93 -18.55 7.24
C LEU A 304 -20.56 -19.22 8.55
N ASN A 305 -21.36 -18.98 9.58
CA ASN A 305 -21.36 -19.77 10.80
C ASN A 305 -22.78 -20.31 11.05
N CYS A 306 -22.88 -21.35 11.87
CA CYS A 306 -24.14 -22.02 12.18
C CYS A 306 -24.14 -22.45 13.64
N GLU A 307 -25.13 -22.02 14.41
CA GLU A 307 -25.24 -22.44 15.81
C GLU A 307 -25.77 -23.87 15.91
N ASN A 308 -24.98 -24.78 16.51
CA ASN A 308 -25.34 -26.18 16.77
C ASN A 308 -25.60 -27.03 15.50
N CYS A 309 -24.74 -26.89 14.48
CA CYS A 309 -24.95 -27.52 13.17
C CYS A 309 -23.91 -28.58 12.78
N ASP A 310 -22.88 -28.79 13.61
CA ASP A 310 -21.67 -29.54 13.27
C ASP A 310 -21.94 -31.01 12.89
N ASP A 311 -22.96 -31.63 13.48
CA ASP A 311 -23.32 -33.05 13.26
C ASP A 311 -24.48 -33.27 12.27
N LEU A 312 -24.93 -32.23 11.59
CA LEU A 312 -26.07 -32.38 10.69
C LEU A 312 -25.65 -33.06 9.37
N LYS A 313 -26.28 -34.19 9.06
CA LYS A 313 -26.05 -34.97 7.83
C LYS A 313 -26.07 -34.16 6.53
N ILE A 314 -26.73 -33.00 6.52
CA ILE A 314 -26.76 -32.10 5.35
C ILE A 314 -25.38 -31.48 5.04
N PHE A 315 -24.50 -31.36 6.02
CA PHE A 315 -23.13 -30.85 5.82
C PHE A 315 -22.11 -31.97 5.59
N ASN A 316 -22.49 -33.25 5.69
CA ASN A 316 -21.62 -34.41 5.43
C ASN A 316 -21.43 -34.68 3.92
N GLN A 317 -21.20 -33.63 3.15
CA GLN A 317 -20.97 -33.63 1.72
C GLN A 317 -19.97 -32.53 1.37
N HIS A 318 -19.45 -32.54 0.14
CA HIS A 318 -18.46 -31.54 -0.27
C HIS A 318 -19.08 -30.16 -0.49
N GLU A 319 -20.29 -30.12 -1.04
CA GLU A 319 -21.06 -28.89 -1.29
C GLU A 319 -22.54 -29.11 -0.96
N VAL A 320 -23.21 -28.05 -0.52
CA VAL A 320 -24.62 -28.05 -0.14
C VAL A 320 -25.30 -26.80 -0.69
N SER A 321 -26.53 -26.94 -1.21
CA SER A 321 -27.36 -25.81 -1.65
C SER A 321 -27.79 -24.95 -0.46
N ALA A 322 -27.61 -23.63 -0.58
CA ALA A 322 -28.09 -22.67 0.40
C ALA A 322 -29.61 -22.72 0.55
N LEU A 323 -30.34 -22.89 -0.56
CA LEU A 323 -31.80 -23.05 -0.55
C LEU A 323 -32.23 -24.28 0.26
N ASP A 324 -31.53 -25.41 0.16
CA ASP A 324 -31.86 -26.62 0.91
C ASP A 324 -31.58 -26.50 2.41
N ILE A 325 -30.55 -25.75 2.79
CA ILE A 325 -30.30 -25.37 4.19
C ILE A 325 -31.42 -24.45 4.69
N ALA A 326 -31.78 -23.43 3.91
CA ALA A 326 -32.83 -22.48 4.26
C ALA A 326 -34.19 -23.15 4.49
N LYS A 327 -34.55 -24.16 3.67
CA LYS A 327 -35.76 -24.98 3.86
C LYS A 327 -35.77 -25.76 5.17
N LYS A 328 -34.60 -26.15 5.69
CA LYS A 328 -34.45 -26.83 6.99
C LYS A 328 -34.48 -25.87 8.18
N ASN A 329 -34.61 -24.56 7.95
CA ASN A 329 -34.62 -23.54 9.00
C ASN A 329 -33.39 -23.60 9.93
N LEU A 330 -32.22 -23.93 9.38
CA LEU A 330 -30.98 -23.94 10.16
C LEU A 330 -30.53 -22.50 10.46
N PRO A 331 -30.05 -22.20 11.68
CA PRO A 331 -29.66 -20.86 12.11
C PRO A 331 -28.27 -20.48 11.56
N MET A 332 -28.17 -20.34 10.23
CA MET A 332 -26.96 -19.90 9.55
C MET A 332 -26.96 -18.39 9.33
N TYR A 333 -25.79 -17.78 9.51
CA TYR A 333 -25.57 -16.35 9.29
C TYR A 333 -24.17 -16.08 8.73
N VAL A 334 -24.00 -14.90 8.14
CA VAL A 334 -22.72 -14.38 7.65
C VAL A 334 -21.81 -14.10 8.84
N ASN A 335 -20.74 -14.89 8.98
CA ASN A 335 -19.71 -14.63 9.98
C ASN A 335 -18.69 -13.62 9.46
N ASP A 336 -18.09 -13.88 8.30
CA ASP A 336 -17.08 -12.98 7.76
C ASP A 336 -17.34 -12.66 6.30
N VAL A 337 -16.97 -11.44 5.92
CA VAL A 337 -16.97 -11.00 4.52
C VAL A 337 -15.55 -10.69 4.11
N ILE A 338 -15.07 -11.38 3.08
CA ILE A 338 -13.74 -11.20 2.49
C ILE A 338 -13.91 -10.48 1.16
N ILE A 339 -13.18 -9.38 0.98
CA ILE A 339 -13.22 -8.62 -0.27
C ILE A 339 -11.84 -8.64 -0.92
N TYR A 340 -11.79 -9.10 -2.17
CA TYR A 340 -10.57 -9.18 -2.97
C TYR A 340 -10.39 -7.92 -3.83
N PRO A 341 -9.15 -7.43 -4.03
CA PRO A 341 -8.83 -6.44 -5.05
C PRO A 341 -9.21 -6.93 -6.45
N SER A 342 -9.59 -6.01 -7.33
CA SER A 342 -10.01 -6.33 -8.71
C SER A 342 -8.88 -6.81 -9.64
N HIS A 343 -7.67 -7.03 -9.12
CA HIS A 343 -6.43 -7.22 -9.88
C HIS A 343 -5.76 -8.59 -9.67
N HIS A 344 -6.55 -9.64 -9.38
CA HIS A 344 -6.06 -11.03 -9.40
C HIS A 344 -6.73 -11.86 -10.49
#